data_AF-A0AAN6E3M8-F1
#
_entry.id   AF-A0AAN6E3M8-F1
#
_cell.length_a   1.000
_cell.length_b   1.000
_cell.length_c   1.000
_cell.angle_alpha   90.00
_cell.angle_beta   90.00
_cell.angle_gamma   90.00
#
_symmetry.space_group_name_H-M   'P 1'
#
loop_
_entity.id
_entity.type
_entity.pdbx_description
1 polymer ?
#
loop_
_entity_poly.entity_id
_entity_poly.type
_entity_poly.pdbx_seq_one_letter_code
_entity_poly.pdbx_strand_id
1 'polypeptide(L)'
;MNNSGGPEERPHWATKRQRLDAEGILFGQNASQLPYSDPNPIDDSLFLPESGRRDMLPRRQLTRYQPVTRSSGSLSTPVSSPSDRRNDTNVRVKAEEEVRVREHIKATPQEEQVKIYVGPSNRVYTVSIGDLQKSPFLKAMLSQDSTDGPYIMHPALTEITPDHFLAVQHFLIMDEYLPAIVSNPKGGDILPKQLDGLNSVEEYRSEAVRAGHLYIIAKRVGMMSMQDLVFQKITQAQYQQYGIKCLLKLAKVVFSRPEDNELLGKVKAESPRCDHPSEEKEDPLERWLVESLKRRYPSVMLRHAQLFFEVANHGACARRSFELRILKRRVEELEASGGAIIIEDDD
;
A
#
# COMPACT_ATOMS: atom_id res chain seq x y z
N MET A 1 62.99 24.53 7.72
CA MET A 1 62.43 23.24 7.27
C MET A 1 61.13 23.55 6.55
N ASN A 2 61.14 23.42 5.22
CA ASN A 2 60.02 23.74 4.34
C ASN A 2 59.03 22.57 4.36
N ASN A 3 57.75 22.85 4.64
CA ASN A 3 56.66 21.93 4.35
C ASN A 3 55.72 22.60 3.34
N SER A 4 55.87 22.19 2.09
CA SER A 4 55.03 22.49 0.95
C SER A 4 53.68 21.79 1.09
N GLY A 5 52.62 22.58 1.26
CA GLY A 5 51.22 22.11 1.16
C GLY A 5 50.81 22.01 -0.30
N GLY A 6 50.38 20.82 -0.72
CA GLY A 6 49.76 20.59 -2.03
C GLY A 6 48.30 21.05 -2.03
N PRO A 7 47.77 21.56 -3.15
CA PRO A 7 46.37 21.93 -3.28
C PRO A 7 45.50 20.66 -3.40
N GLU A 8 44.49 20.59 -2.55
CA GLU A 8 43.48 19.54 -2.53
C GLU A 8 42.48 19.79 -3.67
N GLU A 9 42.58 19.01 -4.75
CA GLU A 9 41.62 19.01 -5.86
C GLU A 9 40.26 18.53 -5.36
N ARG A 10 39.29 19.45 -5.27
CA ARG A 10 37.89 19.12 -5.02
C ARG A 10 37.19 18.74 -6.32
N PRO A 11 36.40 17.65 -6.36
CA PRO A 11 35.74 17.21 -7.57
C PRO A 11 34.61 18.16 -8.02
N HIS A 12 34.59 18.42 -9.33
CA HIS A 12 33.88 19.49 -10.04
C HIS A 12 32.33 19.37 -10.08
N TRP A 13 31.73 18.37 -9.43
CA TRP A 13 30.28 18.13 -9.43
C TRP A 13 29.53 18.82 -8.28
N ALA A 14 30.22 19.34 -7.27
CA ALA A 14 29.61 19.95 -6.08
C ALA A 14 29.10 21.40 -6.30
N THR A 15 29.49 22.07 -7.39
CA THR A 15 29.20 23.50 -7.59
C THR A 15 27.92 23.77 -8.41
N LYS A 16 27.28 22.75 -8.99
CA LYS A 16 26.12 22.93 -9.89
C LYS A 16 24.75 22.98 -9.17
N ARG A 17 24.70 22.69 -7.86
CA ARG A 17 23.44 22.71 -7.07
C ARG A 17 23.11 24.05 -6.41
N GLN A 18 24.03 25.01 -6.35
CA GLN A 18 23.79 26.32 -5.72
C GLN A 18 23.33 27.42 -6.68
N ARG A 19 23.09 27.10 -7.97
CA ARG A 19 22.71 28.10 -8.99
C ARG A 19 21.28 28.00 -9.49
N LEU A 20 20.48 27.04 -9.01
CA LEU A 20 19.07 26.86 -9.42
C LEU A 20 18.05 27.49 -8.47
N ASP A 21 18.47 28.01 -7.32
CA ASP A 21 17.58 28.70 -6.37
C ASP A 21 17.52 30.23 -6.56
N ALA A 22 18.18 30.76 -7.61
CA ALA A 22 18.33 32.21 -7.82
C ALA A 22 17.55 32.77 -9.03
N GLU A 23 16.87 31.95 -9.83
CA GLU A 23 16.02 32.43 -10.92
C GLU A 23 14.55 32.16 -10.61
N GLY A 24 13.92 33.15 -9.97
CA GLY A 24 12.48 33.22 -9.81
C GLY A 24 11.78 33.34 -11.16
N ILE A 25 11.37 32.20 -11.72
CA ILE A 25 10.47 32.15 -12.86
C ILE A 25 9.04 32.28 -12.33
N LEU A 26 8.48 33.47 -12.51
CA LEU A 26 7.06 33.79 -12.40
C LEU A 26 6.25 32.89 -13.34
N PHE A 27 5.63 31.83 -12.79
CA PHE A 27 4.61 31.09 -13.50
C PHE A 27 3.33 31.93 -13.57
N GLY A 28 3.06 32.45 -14.76
CA GLY A 28 1.85 33.18 -15.10
C GLY A 28 0.59 32.32 -14.95
N GLN A 29 -0.33 32.82 -14.15
CA GLN A 29 -1.74 32.45 -14.17
C GLN A 29 -2.34 32.99 -15.48
N ASN A 30 -2.72 32.10 -16.40
CA ASN A 30 -3.84 32.27 -17.35
C ASN A 30 -3.87 31.09 -18.33
N ALA A 31 -4.61 30.05 -17.97
CA ALA A 31 -5.12 29.09 -18.94
C ALA A 31 -6.64 29.13 -18.88
N SER A 32 -7.18 29.87 -19.84
CA SER A 32 -8.59 30.06 -20.10
C SER A 32 -9.31 28.73 -20.29
N GLN A 33 -10.55 28.72 -19.79
CA GLN A 33 -11.54 27.67 -19.94
C GLN A 33 -11.74 27.26 -21.40
N LEU A 34 -11.55 25.98 -21.70
CA LEU A 34 -12.08 25.33 -22.89
C LEU A 34 -13.01 24.20 -22.45
N PRO A 35 -14.25 24.11 -22.97
CA PRO A 35 -15.14 22.99 -22.68
C PRO A 35 -14.73 21.79 -23.53
N TYR A 36 -14.16 20.76 -22.89
CA TYR A 36 -13.97 19.46 -23.52
C TYR A 36 -15.11 18.53 -23.13
N SER A 37 -15.88 18.13 -24.14
CA SER A 37 -16.88 17.08 -24.08
C SER A 37 -16.20 15.72 -23.82
N ASP A 38 -16.72 14.98 -22.83
CA ASP A 38 -16.35 13.60 -22.52
C ASP A 38 -16.43 12.70 -23.77
N PRO A 39 -15.34 12.04 -24.19
CA PRO A 39 -15.45 10.85 -25.00
C PRO A 39 -15.67 9.63 -24.09
N ASN A 40 -16.70 8.85 -24.43
CA ASN A 40 -17.13 7.59 -23.81
C ASN A 40 -15.99 6.70 -23.26
N PRO A 41 -16.24 5.92 -22.19
CA PRO A 41 -15.30 4.92 -21.72
C PRO A 41 -15.15 3.81 -22.78
N ILE A 42 -13.98 3.77 -23.42
CA ILE A 42 -13.57 2.66 -24.28
C ILE A 42 -13.17 1.49 -23.37
N ASP A 43 -13.85 0.37 -23.58
CA ASP A 43 -13.63 -0.92 -22.94
C ASP A 43 -12.20 -1.42 -23.20
N ASP A 44 -11.41 -1.56 -22.13
CA ASP A 44 -9.98 -1.93 -22.13
C ASP A 44 -9.77 -3.46 -22.23
N SER A 45 -10.72 -4.19 -22.83
CA SER A 45 -10.77 -5.66 -22.85
C SER A 45 -10.09 -6.33 -24.07
N LEU A 46 -9.50 -5.56 -24.99
CA LEU A 46 -9.04 -6.08 -26.29
C LEU A 46 -7.52 -6.21 -26.45
N PHE A 47 -6.83 -6.93 -25.55
CA PHE A 47 -5.53 -7.54 -25.87
C PHE A 47 -5.32 -8.80 -25.03
N LEU A 48 -5.90 -9.93 -25.47
CA LEU A 48 -5.52 -11.27 -25.03
C LEU A 48 -4.82 -11.99 -26.21
N PRO A 49 -3.68 -12.67 -25.98
CA PRO A 49 -3.12 -13.56 -26.99
C PRO A 49 -3.99 -14.82 -27.12
N GLU A 50 -4.39 -15.15 -28.34
CA GLU A 50 -5.07 -16.39 -28.70
C GLU A 50 -4.22 -17.61 -28.29
N SER A 51 -4.78 -18.48 -27.45
CA SER A 51 -4.26 -19.83 -27.32
C SER A 51 -5.37 -20.83 -26.94
N GLY A 52 -5.64 -21.74 -27.87
CA GLY A 52 -6.01 -23.13 -27.57
C GLY A 52 -7.46 -23.43 -27.23
N ARG A 53 -8.21 -23.90 -28.22
CA ARG A 53 -9.42 -24.71 -28.04
C ARG A 53 -9.13 -25.87 -27.06
N ARG A 54 -9.94 -26.01 -26.01
CA ARG A 54 -10.06 -27.24 -25.23
C ARG A 54 -11.52 -27.60 -25.01
N ASP A 55 -11.76 -28.89 -25.18
CA ASP A 55 -13.06 -29.54 -25.21
C ASP A 55 -13.89 -29.36 -23.93
N MET A 56 -15.20 -29.19 -24.13
CA MET A 56 -16.21 -29.13 -23.09
C MET A 56 -16.44 -30.51 -22.47
N LEU A 57 -16.42 -30.56 -21.12
CA LEU A 57 -16.94 -31.67 -20.33
C LEU A 57 -17.82 -31.15 -19.17
N PRO A 58 -18.73 -31.99 -18.62
CA PRO A 58 -20.06 -31.54 -18.21
C PRO A 58 -20.14 -30.86 -16.84
N ARG A 59 -21.04 -29.88 -16.82
CA ARG A 59 -21.49 -29.02 -15.72
C ARG A 59 -22.05 -29.85 -14.55
N ARG A 60 -21.34 -29.87 -13.41
CA ARG A 60 -21.92 -30.29 -12.12
C ARG A 60 -22.93 -29.24 -11.66
N GLN A 61 -24.13 -29.71 -11.31
CA GLN A 61 -25.26 -28.89 -10.85
C GLN A 61 -24.97 -28.31 -9.46
N LEU A 62 -25.20 -26.99 -9.33
CA LEU A 62 -25.23 -26.31 -8.05
C LEU A 62 -26.43 -26.78 -7.23
N THR A 63 -26.19 -27.02 -5.95
CA THR A 63 -27.21 -27.11 -4.92
C THR A 63 -28.02 -25.82 -4.87
N ARG A 64 -29.34 -26.01 -4.97
CA ARG A 64 -30.40 -25.03 -5.04
C ARG A 64 -30.48 -24.23 -3.74
N TYR A 65 -30.12 -22.95 -3.77
CA TYR A 65 -30.52 -21.99 -2.75
C TYR A 65 -32.05 -21.86 -2.77
N GLN A 66 -32.69 -22.09 -1.63
CA GLN A 66 -34.11 -21.77 -1.44
C GLN A 66 -34.26 -20.28 -1.12
N PRO A 67 -35.10 -19.53 -1.84
CA PRO A 67 -35.47 -18.18 -1.47
C PRO A 67 -36.53 -18.22 -0.36
N VAL A 68 -36.24 -17.56 0.76
CA VAL A 68 -37.22 -17.24 1.80
C VAL A 68 -38.18 -16.19 1.25
N THR A 69 -39.46 -16.55 1.15
CA THR A 69 -40.55 -15.63 0.87
C THR A 69 -40.74 -14.68 2.05
N ARG A 70 -40.56 -13.38 1.83
CA ARG A 70 -41.01 -12.33 2.76
C ARG A 70 -42.06 -11.47 2.08
N SER A 71 -43.19 -11.36 2.77
CA SER A 71 -44.38 -10.59 2.40
C SER A 71 -44.08 -9.17 1.96
N SER A 72 -44.75 -8.78 0.89
CA SER A 72 -44.95 -7.42 0.40
C SER A 72 -45.79 -6.60 1.37
N GLY A 73 -45.21 -5.51 1.87
CA GLY A 73 -45.91 -4.37 2.46
C GLY A 73 -45.35 -3.11 1.81
N SER A 74 -46.15 -2.44 0.98
CA SER A 74 -45.82 -1.17 0.34
C SER A 74 -45.96 -0.03 1.34
N LEU A 75 -45.09 0.98 1.26
CA LEU A 75 -45.45 2.41 1.27
C LEU A 75 -44.19 3.28 1.06
N SER A 76 -44.29 4.13 0.03
CA SER A 76 -43.76 5.51 -0.07
C SER A 76 -42.25 5.78 0.03
N THR A 77 -41.72 6.28 -1.09
CA THR A 77 -40.45 7.02 -1.24
C THR A 77 -40.42 8.32 -0.42
N PRO A 78 -39.21 8.80 -0.09
CA PRO A 78 -38.82 10.09 -0.67
C PRO A 78 -37.42 10.06 -1.30
N VAL A 79 -37.34 10.80 -2.41
CA VAL A 79 -36.12 11.15 -3.14
C VAL A 79 -35.11 11.79 -2.18
N SER A 80 -33.91 11.22 -2.12
CA SER A 80 -32.75 11.83 -1.48
C SER A 80 -31.58 11.84 -2.46
N SER A 81 -30.89 12.98 -2.44
CA SER A 81 -29.83 13.47 -3.30
C SER A 81 -28.65 12.49 -3.53
N PRO A 82 -27.90 12.64 -4.63
CA PRO A 82 -26.73 11.82 -4.91
C PRO A 82 -25.56 12.29 -4.03
N SER A 83 -25.49 11.81 -2.80
CA SER A 83 -24.29 11.94 -1.98
C SER A 83 -23.27 10.88 -2.41
N ASP A 84 -22.05 11.34 -2.70
CA ASP A 84 -20.83 10.57 -2.95
C ASP A 84 -20.82 9.20 -2.26
N ARG A 85 -21.15 8.16 -3.03
CA ARG A 85 -20.84 6.78 -2.66
C ARG A 85 -19.33 6.63 -2.78
N ARG A 86 -18.62 6.98 -1.70
CA ARG A 86 -17.29 6.43 -1.45
C ARG A 86 -17.44 4.92 -1.58
N ASN A 87 -16.74 4.34 -2.55
CA ASN A 87 -16.61 2.90 -2.74
C ASN A 87 -15.89 2.33 -1.51
N ASP A 88 -16.62 2.21 -0.42
CA ASP A 88 -16.20 1.48 0.75
C ASP A 88 -16.34 0.02 0.35
N THR A 89 -15.24 -0.56 -0.13
CA THR A 89 -15.15 -2.01 -0.26
C THR A 89 -15.28 -2.57 1.15
N ASN A 90 -16.51 -2.87 1.53
CA ASN A 90 -16.82 -3.73 2.66
C ASN A 90 -16.23 -5.09 2.31
N VAL A 91 -14.93 -5.25 2.55
CA VAL A 91 -14.29 -6.54 2.76
C VAL A 91 -15.09 -7.12 3.91
N ARG A 92 -16.08 -7.92 3.55
CA ARG A 92 -17.05 -8.45 4.48
C ARG A 92 -16.29 -9.52 5.23
N VAL A 93 -15.64 -9.11 6.32
CA VAL A 93 -15.12 -10.04 7.31
C VAL A 93 -16.27 -10.99 7.59
N LYS A 94 -16.05 -12.27 7.33
CA LYS A 94 -17.10 -13.27 7.54
C LYS A 94 -17.56 -13.10 8.98
N ALA A 95 -18.87 -13.03 9.19
CA ALA A 95 -19.43 -12.82 10.52
C ALA A 95 -18.86 -13.81 11.55
N GLU A 96 -18.47 -15.00 11.08
CA GLU A 96 -17.76 -16.03 11.84
C GLU A 96 -16.43 -15.56 12.43
N GLU A 97 -15.58 -14.84 11.68
CA GLU A 97 -14.28 -14.37 12.17
C GLU A 97 -14.43 -13.22 13.18
N GLU A 98 -15.39 -12.32 12.97
CA GLU A 98 -15.72 -11.31 13.99
C GLU A 98 -16.24 -11.97 15.27
N VAL A 99 -17.02 -13.04 15.15
CA VAL A 99 -17.52 -13.82 16.29
C VAL A 99 -16.35 -14.46 17.03
N ARG A 100 -15.40 -15.11 16.33
CA ARG A 100 -14.21 -15.69 16.94
C ARG A 100 -13.36 -14.67 17.68
N VAL A 101 -13.11 -13.51 17.08
CA VAL A 101 -12.38 -12.41 17.74
C VAL A 101 -13.10 -11.96 19.01
N ARG A 102 -14.43 -11.80 18.96
CA ARG A 102 -15.22 -11.41 20.15
C ARG A 102 -15.24 -12.50 21.22
N GLU A 103 -15.32 -13.77 20.83
CA GLU A 103 -15.27 -14.90 21.75
C GLU A 103 -13.91 -15.01 22.43
N HIS A 104 -12.82 -14.84 21.68
CA HIS A 104 -11.46 -14.80 22.23
C HIS A 104 -11.30 -13.68 23.27
N ILE A 105 -11.77 -12.47 22.95
CA ILE A 105 -11.72 -11.34 23.89
C ILE A 105 -12.55 -11.63 25.15
N LYS A 106 -13.75 -12.21 24.99
CA LYS A 106 -14.61 -12.59 26.14
C LYS A 106 -14.01 -13.70 27.01
N ALA A 107 -13.28 -14.63 26.40
CA ALA A 107 -12.61 -15.71 27.10
C ALA A 107 -11.34 -15.26 27.83
N THR A 108 -10.72 -14.16 27.40
CA THR A 108 -9.53 -13.59 28.03
C THR A 108 -9.91 -12.93 29.37
N PRO A 109 -9.22 -13.22 30.49
CA PRO A 109 -9.43 -12.55 31.78
C PRO A 109 -9.26 -11.03 31.66
N GLN A 110 -10.07 -10.24 32.38
CA GLN A 110 -9.99 -8.76 32.29
C GLN A 110 -8.61 -8.20 32.69
N GLU A 111 -7.92 -8.86 33.62
CA GLU A 111 -6.57 -8.49 34.07
C GLU A 111 -5.52 -8.64 32.94
N GLU A 112 -5.80 -9.48 31.95
CA GLU A 112 -4.94 -9.74 30.80
C GLU A 112 -5.39 -8.96 29.55
N GLN A 113 -6.48 -8.20 29.63
CA GLN A 113 -7.00 -7.40 28.51
C GLN A 113 -6.37 -6.01 28.49
N VAL A 114 -5.88 -5.61 27.31
CA VAL A 114 -5.32 -4.28 27.05
C VAL A 114 -6.27 -3.49 26.17
N LYS A 115 -6.58 -2.26 26.59
CA LYS A 115 -7.35 -1.29 25.78
C LYS A 115 -6.41 -0.45 24.92
N ILE A 116 -6.59 -0.47 23.61
CA ILE A 116 -5.82 0.32 22.64
C ILE A 116 -6.71 1.42 22.06
N TYR A 117 -6.30 2.67 22.22
CA TYR A 117 -7.02 3.84 21.71
C TYR A 117 -6.44 4.26 20.36
N VAL A 118 -7.28 4.28 19.32
CA VAL A 118 -6.84 4.45 17.93
C VAL A 118 -7.65 5.49 17.17
N GLY A 119 -6.95 6.25 16.33
CA GLY A 119 -7.53 7.27 15.47
C GLY A 119 -7.91 8.56 16.21
N PRO A 120 -8.41 9.57 15.48
CA PRO A 120 -8.75 10.88 16.06
C PRO A 120 -9.96 10.81 17.02
N SER A 121 -10.79 9.78 16.89
CA SER A 121 -11.95 9.54 17.76
C SER A 121 -11.63 8.66 18.96
N ASN A 122 -10.37 8.26 19.16
CA ASN A 122 -9.93 7.37 20.24
C ASN A 122 -10.80 6.09 20.34
N ARG A 123 -11.09 5.47 19.19
CA ARG A 123 -11.86 4.23 19.16
C ARG A 123 -11.08 3.16 19.91
N VAL A 124 -11.77 2.46 20.81
CA VAL A 124 -11.15 1.48 21.71
C VAL A 124 -11.19 0.09 21.06
N TYR A 125 -10.04 -0.57 21.06
CA TYR A 125 -9.87 -1.96 20.67
C TYR A 125 -9.32 -2.74 21.86
N THR A 126 -9.76 -3.97 22.03
CA THR A 126 -9.30 -4.83 23.13
C THR A 126 -8.53 -6.01 22.56
N VAL A 127 -7.37 -6.30 23.15
CA VAL A 127 -6.53 -7.47 22.83
C VAL A 127 -5.95 -8.04 24.13
N SER A 128 -5.48 -9.28 24.12
CA SER A 128 -4.76 -9.83 25.27
C SER A 128 -3.30 -9.32 25.33
N ILE A 129 -2.70 -9.29 26.52
CA ILE A 129 -1.25 -9.03 26.69
C ILE A 129 -0.42 -10.08 25.93
N GLY A 130 -0.92 -11.31 25.81
CA GLY A 130 -0.29 -12.39 25.04
C GLY A 130 -0.25 -12.09 23.54
N ASP A 131 -1.35 -11.59 22.98
CA ASP A 131 -1.44 -11.26 21.55
C ASP A 131 -0.52 -10.09 21.17
N LEU A 132 -0.25 -9.17 22.12
CA LEU A 132 0.68 -8.06 21.92
C LEU A 132 2.12 -8.50 21.66
N GLN A 133 2.52 -9.74 21.98
CA GLN A 133 3.86 -10.23 21.66
C GLN A 133 4.16 -10.19 20.15
N LYS A 134 3.12 -10.23 19.30
CA LYS A 134 3.24 -10.11 17.84
C LYS A 134 3.65 -8.71 17.39
N SER A 135 3.48 -7.69 18.24
CA SER A 135 3.88 -6.31 17.98
C SER A 135 4.79 -5.79 19.10
N PRO A 136 6.12 -5.89 18.94
CA PRO A 136 7.08 -5.35 19.91
C PRO A 136 6.86 -3.86 20.20
N PHE A 137 6.45 -3.10 19.18
CA PHE A 137 6.17 -1.68 19.29
C PHE A 137 4.96 -1.39 20.17
N LEU A 138 3.82 -2.04 19.93
CA LEU A 138 2.62 -1.86 20.77
C LEU A 138 2.86 -2.35 22.19
N LYS A 139 3.57 -3.48 22.35
CA LYS A 139 3.95 -3.99 23.67
C LYS A 139 4.81 -3.00 24.46
N ALA A 140 5.74 -2.30 23.81
CA ALA A 140 6.59 -1.29 24.45
C ALA A 140 5.80 -0.04 24.90
N MET A 141 4.62 0.20 24.35
CA MET A 141 3.73 1.32 24.71
C MET A 141 2.76 1.00 25.84
N LEU A 142 2.81 -0.22 26.37
CA LEU A 142 1.89 -0.67 27.40
C LEU A 142 2.06 0.17 28.67
N SER A 143 1.00 0.87 29.06
CA SER A 143 0.92 1.61 30.32
C SER A 143 0.15 0.78 31.35
N GLN A 144 0.73 0.61 32.54
CA GLN A 144 0.13 -0.18 33.63
C GLN A 144 -0.47 0.70 34.75
N ASP A 145 -0.34 2.03 34.64
CA ASP A 145 -0.56 2.97 35.75
C ASP A 145 -2.04 3.35 35.99
N SER A 146 -3.01 2.63 35.42
CA SER A 146 -4.43 2.97 35.55
C SER A 146 -5.23 1.98 36.37
N THR A 147 -6.21 2.51 37.10
CA THR A 147 -7.22 1.76 37.86
C THR A 147 -8.07 0.84 36.98
N ASP A 148 -8.15 1.12 35.68
CA ASP A 148 -9.08 0.49 34.74
C ASP A 148 -8.45 -0.64 33.90
N GLY A 149 -7.30 -1.15 34.34
CA GLY A 149 -6.50 -2.15 33.66
C GLY A 149 -5.47 -1.55 32.68
N PRO A 150 -4.62 -2.38 32.05
CA PRO A 150 -3.57 -1.91 31.17
C PRO A 150 -4.12 -1.28 29.87
N TYR A 151 -3.44 -0.27 29.35
CA TYR A 151 -3.86 0.45 28.15
C TYR A 151 -2.70 0.94 27.30
N ILE A 152 -3.02 1.29 26.05
CA ILE A 152 -2.12 1.92 25.08
C ILE A 152 -2.83 3.12 24.49
N MET A 153 -2.27 4.30 24.72
CA MET A 153 -2.70 5.56 24.11
C MET A 153 -1.46 6.31 23.65
N HIS A 154 -1.24 6.39 22.34
CA HIS A 154 -0.01 6.96 21.78
C HIS A 154 -0.30 7.80 20.52
N PRO A 155 0.36 8.96 20.32
CA PRO A 155 0.18 9.81 19.14
C PRO A 155 0.40 9.07 17.81
N ALA A 156 1.29 8.08 17.77
CA ALA A 156 1.51 7.28 16.57
C ALA A 156 0.26 6.50 16.09
N LEU A 157 -0.72 6.29 16.96
CA LEU A 157 -1.98 5.60 16.64
C LEU A 157 -3.08 6.56 16.19
N THR A 158 -2.91 7.89 16.32
CA THR A 158 -3.96 8.86 15.94
C THR A 158 -4.11 9.00 14.43
N GLU A 159 -3.06 8.70 13.68
CA GLU A 159 -3.06 8.72 12.21
C GLU A 159 -3.65 7.45 11.59
N ILE A 160 -3.82 6.39 12.39
CA ILE A 160 -4.35 5.11 11.90
C ILE A 160 -5.87 5.19 11.92
N THR A 161 -6.48 4.98 10.75
CA THR A 161 -7.94 4.90 10.66
C THR A 161 -8.46 3.64 11.38
N PRO A 162 -9.62 3.71 12.04
CA PRO A 162 -10.27 2.57 12.67
C PRO A 162 -10.33 1.28 11.83
N ASP A 163 -10.63 1.40 10.54
CA ASP A 163 -10.83 0.21 9.68
C ASP A 163 -9.51 -0.51 9.37
N HIS A 164 -8.43 0.24 9.20
CA HIS A 164 -7.09 -0.36 9.10
C HIS A 164 -6.67 -1.00 10.42
N PHE A 165 -6.94 -0.36 11.56
CA PHE A 165 -6.56 -0.95 12.86
C PHE A 165 -7.39 -2.18 13.21
N LEU A 166 -8.65 -2.27 12.77
CA LEU A 166 -9.44 -3.48 12.91
C LEU A 166 -8.74 -4.69 12.28
N ALA A 167 -8.14 -4.52 11.10
CA ALA A 167 -7.35 -5.58 10.46
C ALA A 167 -6.08 -5.94 11.27
N VAL A 168 -5.44 -4.96 11.92
CA VAL A 168 -4.31 -5.19 12.83
C VAL A 168 -4.76 -5.99 14.06
N GLN A 169 -5.89 -5.61 14.67
CA GLN A 169 -6.47 -6.33 15.82
C GLN A 169 -6.79 -7.79 15.44
N HIS A 170 -7.40 -8.00 14.28
CA HIS A 170 -7.71 -9.35 13.79
C HIS A 170 -6.43 -10.16 13.62
N PHE A 171 -5.36 -9.58 13.08
CA PHE A 171 -4.07 -10.25 12.97
C PHE A 171 -3.45 -10.54 14.35
N LEU A 172 -3.51 -9.60 15.29
CA LEU A 172 -3.01 -9.81 16.65
C LEU A 172 -3.67 -11.02 17.31
N ILE A 173 -4.97 -11.21 17.11
CA ILE A 173 -5.73 -12.29 17.75
C ILE A 173 -5.61 -13.59 16.94
N MET A 174 -5.92 -13.55 15.65
CA MET A 174 -6.08 -14.75 14.82
C MET A 174 -4.82 -15.16 14.05
N ASP A 175 -3.79 -14.30 14.00
CA ASP A 175 -2.63 -14.44 13.11
C ASP A 175 -2.99 -14.45 11.60
N GLU A 176 -4.18 -13.94 11.29
CA GLU A 176 -4.71 -13.89 9.93
C GLU A 176 -5.03 -12.46 9.52
N TYR A 177 -4.62 -12.13 8.29
CA TYR A 177 -5.09 -10.93 7.61
C TYR A 177 -6.23 -11.34 6.67
N LEU A 178 -7.36 -10.64 6.70
CA LEU A 178 -8.49 -10.91 5.80
C LEU A 178 -8.59 -9.83 4.71
N PRO A 179 -8.97 -10.19 3.47
CA PRO A 179 -9.37 -11.52 3.00
C PRO A 179 -8.18 -12.48 2.85
N ALA A 180 -8.31 -13.74 3.27
CA ALA A 180 -7.21 -14.71 3.24
C ALA A 180 -6.81 -15.08 1.80
N ILE A 181 -5.55 -15.51 1.61
CA ILE A 181 -5.13 -16.09 0.33
C ILE A 181 -5.70 -17.50 0.25
N VAL A 182 -6.51 -17.76 -0.77
CA VAL A 182 -7.02 -19.08 -1.11
C VAL A 182 -6.21 -19.56 -2.31
N SER A 183 -5.42 -20.61 -2.12
CA SER A 183 -4.80 -21.35 -3.22
C SER A 183 -5.91 -21.84 -4.14
N ASN A 184 -5.71 -21.73 -5.46
CA ASN A 184 -6.71 -22.02 -6.49
C ASN A 184 -7.63 -23.21 -6.10
N PRO A 185 -8.93 -23.00 -5.82
CA PRO A 185 -9.80 -24.04 -5.27
C PRO A 185 -10.02 -25.23 -6.20
N LYS A 186 -9.47 -25.19 -7.43
CA LYS A 186 -9.62 -26.20 -8.48
C LYS A 186 -8.30 -26.82 -8.98
N GLY A 187 -7.13 -26.56 -8.38
CA GLY A 187 -5.86 -27.10 -8.91
C GLY A 187 -4.60 -26.83 -8.08
N GLY A 188 -3.43 -27.21 -8.63
CA GLY A 188 -2.11 -27.04 -8.01
C GLY A 188 -1.71 -25.58 -7.77
N ASP A 189 -0.54 -25.36 -7.14
CA ASP A 189 -0.01 -24.03 -6.74
C ASP A 189 0.36 -23.17 -7.96
N ILE A 190 -0.67 -22.67 -8.64
CA ILE A 190 -0.58 -21.87 -9.85
C ILE A 190 -0.93 -20.42 -9.49
N LEU A 191 0.00 -19.51 -9.78
CA LEU A 191 -0.23 -18.07 -9.68
C LEU A 191 -1.12 -17.58 -10.83
N PRO A 192 -1.94 -16.54 -10.62
CA PRO A 192 -2.12 -15.81 -9.37
C PRO A 192 -3.05 -16.52 -8.38
N LYS A 193 -2.80 -16.36 -7.07
CA LYS A 193 -3.66 -16.85 -6.00
C LYS A 193 -4.95 -16.01 -5.92
N GLN A 194 -6.00 -16.54 -5.32
CA GLN A 194 -7.25 -15.81 -5.11
C GLN A 194 -7.35 -15.30 -3.67
N LEU A 195 -8.08 -14.22 -3.46
CA LEU A 195 -8.45 -13.72 -2.15
C LEU A 195 -9.88 -14.17 -1.83
N ASP A 196 -10.07 -14.71 -0.64
CA ASP A 196 -11.37 -15.20 -0.18
C ASP A 196 -12.44 -14.09 -0.22
N GLY A 197 -13.60 -14.41 -0.78
CA GLY A 197 -14.74 -13.49 -0.84
C GLY A 197 -14.63 -12.34 -1.86
N LEU A 198 -13.50 -12.17 -2.55
CA LEU A 198 -13.38 -11.16 -3.61
C LEU A 198 -13.65 -11.78 -4.99
N ASN A 199 -14.55 -11.16 -5.76
CA ASN A 199 -15.07 -11.71 -7.00
C ASN A 199 -14.95 -10.75 -8.20
N SER A 200 -14.54 -9.50 -8.00
CA SER A 200 -14.41 -8.50 -9.05
C SER A 200 -13.03 -7.85 -9.11
N VAL A 201 -12.65 -7.33 -10.28
CA VAL A 201 -11.37 -6.63 -10.48
C VAL A 201 -11.26 -5.41 -9.57
N GLU A 202 -12.36 -4.67 -9.40
CA GLU A 202 -12.45 -3.47 -8.56
C GLU A 202 -12.25 -3.77 -7.08
N GLU A 203 -12.78 -4.89 -6.59
CA GLU A 203 -12.54 -5.37 -5.22
C GLU A 203 -11.06 -5.68 -5.00
N TYR A 204 -10.40 -6.40 -5.91
CA TYR A 204 -8.96 -6.69 -5.79
C TYR A 204 -8.11 -5.42 -5.87
N ARG A 205 -8.47 -4.45 -6.72
CA ARG A 205 -7.77 -3.16 -6.82
C ARG A 205 -7.90 -2.35 -5.53
N SER A 206 -9.10 -2.30 -4.97
CA SER A 206 -9.36 -1.57 -3.73
C SER A 206 -8.65 -2.24 -2.55
N GLU A 207 -8.71 -3.57 -2.49
CA GLU A 207 -7.99 -4.37 -1.50
C GLU A 207 -6.47 -4.19 -1.61
N ALA A 208 -5.90 -4.13 -2.82
CA ALA A 208 -4.47 -3.89 -3.00
C ALA A 208 -4.02 -2.54 -2.42
N VAL A 209 -4.82 -1.49 -2.62
CA VAL A 209 -4.53 -0.16 -2.05
C VAL A 209 -4.66 -0.18 -0.52
N ARG A 210 -5.71 -0.81 0.02
CA ARG A 210 -5.90 -1.00 1.47
C ARG A 210 -4.74 -1.80 2.07
N ALA A 211 -4.33 -2.88 1.42
CA ALA A 211 -3.18 -3.69 1.79
C ALA A 211 -1.89 -2.85 1.80
N GLY A 212 -1.72 -1.91 0.86
CA GLY A 212 -0.62 -0.95 0.88
C GLY A 212 -0.55 -0.12 2.17
N HIS A 213 -1.69 0.37 2.66
CA HIS A 213 -1.76 1.06 3.96
C HIS A 213 -1.39 0.13 5.12
N LEU A 214 -1.92 -1.10 5.11
CA LEU A 214 -1.65 -2.09 6.14
C LEU A 214 -0.19 -2.56 6.15
N TYR A 215 0.48 -2.60 5.00
CA TYR A 215 1.91 -2.89 4.91
C TYR A 215 2.73 -1.86 5.70
N ILE A 216 2.42 -0.57 5.51
CA ILE A 216 3.08 0.54 6.20
C ILE A 216 2.78 0.47 7.70
N ILE A 217 1.52 0.23 8.07
CA ILE A 217 1.11 0.13 9.48
C ILE A 217 1.84 -1.05 10.15
N ALA A 218 1.81 -2.24 9.55
CA ALA A 218 2.49 -3.43 10.07
C ALA A 218 3.99 -3.19 10.28
N LYS A 219 4.65 -2.53 9.31
CA LYS A 219 6.05 -2.11 9.46
C LYS A 219 6.24 -1.17 10.65
N ARG A 220 5.40 -0.12 10.76
CA ARG A 220 5.45 0.89 11.84
C ARG A 220 5.25 0.28 13.22
N VAL A 221 4.36 -0.71 13.36
CA VAL A 221 4.12 -1.40 14.62
C VAL A 221 5.01 -2.65 14.81
N GLY A 222 6.03 -2.84 13.98
CA GLY A 222 7.01 -3.92 14.12
C GLY A 222 6.44 -5.33 13.92
N MET A 223 5.35 -5.47 13.16
CA MET A 223 4.68 -6.74 12.88
C MET A 223 5.17 -7.33 11.56
N MET A 224 6.38 -7.91 11.55
CA MET A 224 7.02 -8.42 10.34
C MET A 224 6.20 -9.53 9.65
N SER A 225 5.60 -10.45 10.41
CA SER A 225 4.76 -11.53 9.84
C SER A 225 3.54 -10.98 9.08
N MET A 226 2.89 -9.96 9.63
CA MET A 226 1.78 -9.28 8.96
C MET A 226 2.26 -8.54 7.71
N GLN A 227 3.40 -7.83 7.81
CA GLN A 227 4.00 -7.13 6.68
C GLN A 227 4.31 -8.09 5.51
N ASP A 228 4.89 -9.25 5.80
CA ASP A 228 5.19 -10.29 4.81
C ASP A 228 3.92 -10.88 4.19
N LEU A 229 2.89 -11.17 5.00
CA LEU A 229 1.61 -11.66 4.52
C LEU A 229 0.92 -10.65 3.59
N VAL A 230 0.93 -9.37 3.96
CA VAL A 230 0.38 -8.28 3.15
C VAL A 230 1.15 -8.14 1.83
N PHE A 231 2.49 -8.22 1.87
CA PHE A 231 3.32 -8.22 0.67
C PHE A 231 2.99 -9.38 -0.26
N GLN A 232 2.88 -10.60 0.28
CA GLN A 232 2.47 -11.78 -0.48
C GLN A 232 1.11 -11.58 -1.14
N LYS A 233 0.13 -11.00 -0.45
CA LYS A 233 -1.19 -10.71 -1.05
C LYS A 233 -1.12 -9.76 -2.22
N ILE A 234 -0.44 -8.62 -2.05
CA ILE A 234 -0.28 -7.63 -3.12
C ILE A 234 0.42 -8.27 -4.34
N THR A 235 1.45 -9.07 -4.10
CA THR A 235 2.32 -9.56 -5.19
C THR A 235 1.85 -10.87 -5.82
N GLN A 236 1.18 -11.75 -5.08
CA GLN A 236 0.81 -13.10 -5.52
C GLN A 236 -0.70 -13.28 -5.73
N ALA A 237 -1.55 -12.53 -5.03
CA ALA A 237 -3.01 -12.74 -5.04
C ALA A 237 -3.73 -11.75 -5.96
N GLN A 238 -3.32 -11.70 -7.23
CA GLN A 238 -3.83 -10.77 -8.22
C GLN A 238 -4.87 -11.45 -9.12
N TYR A 239 -6.18 -11.20 -8.94
CA TYR A 239 -7.22 -11.77 -9.83
C TYR A 239 -6.92 -11.58 -11.32
N GLN A 240 -6.47 -10.38 -11.66
CA GLN A 240 -5.81 -10.01 -12.90
C GLN A 240 -4.64 -9.12 -12.53
N GLN A 241 -3.64 -9.03 -13.42
CA GLN A 241 -2.55 -8.08 -13.24
C GLN A 241 -3.10 -6.67 -12.97
N TYR A 242 -2.66 -6.03 -11.88
CA TYR A 242 -3.17 -4.71 -11.53
C TYR A 242 -2.97 -3.71 -12.67
N GLY A 243 -4.00 -2.92 -12.99
CA GLY A 243 -3.86 -1.85 -13.98
C GLY A 243 -2.89 -0.76 -13.51
N ILE A 244 -2.35 0.03 -14.45
CA ILE A 244 -1.38 1.11 -14.15
C ILE A 244 -1.94 2.09 -13.12
N LYS A 245 -3.21 2.51 -13.24
CA LYS A 245 -3.87 3.39 -12.26
C LYS A 245 -3.82 2.82 -10.83
N CYS A 246 -3.99 1.51 -10.67
CA CYS A 246 -3.93 0.84 -9.37
C CYS A 246 -2.48 0.84 -8.82
N LEU A 247 -1.50 0.52 -9.67
CA LEU A 247 -0.08 0.53 -9.28
C LEU A 247 0.38 1.93 -8.87
N LEU A 248 -0.06 2.99 -9.56
CA LEU A 248 0.27 4.37 -9.21
C LEU A 248 -0.40 4.80 -7.90
N LYS A 249 -1.66 4.42 -7.64
CA LYS A 249 -2.31 4.65 -6.35
C LYS A 249 -1.58 3.95 -5.21
N LEU A 250 -1.21 2.68 -5.42
CA LEU A 250 -0.45 1.92 -4.44
C LEU A 250 0.94 2.53 -4.22
N ALA A 251 1.62 2.99 -5.27
CA ALA A 251 2.88 3.70 -5.16
C ALA A 251 2.74 5.00 -4.36
N LYS A 252 1.70 5.79 -4.61
CA LYS A 252 1.41 7.00 -3.82
C LYS A 252 1.31 6.66 -2.33
N VAL A 253 0.61 5.58 -1.96
CA VAL A 253 0.53 5.13 -0.55
C VAL A 253 1.90 4.73 -0.01
N VAL A 254 2.59 3.80 -0.67
CA VAL A 254 3.84 3.19 -0.18
C VAL A 254 4.98 4.19 -0.07
N PHE A 255 5.11 5.09 -1.05
CA PHE A 255 6.15 6.11 -1.11
C PHE A 255 5.81 7.38 -0.31
N SER A 256 4.55 7.58 0.09
CA SER A 256 4.18 8.72 0.95
C SER A 256 4.32 8.44 2.44
N ARG A 257 4.81 7.26 2.83
CA ARG A 257 4.98 6.91 4.23
C ARG A 257 6.03 7.80 4.91
N PRO A 258 5.81 8.16 6.19
CA PRO A 258 6.80 8.90 6.99
C PRO A 258 8.12 8.11 7.07
N GLU A 259 9.22 8.83 7.27
CA GLU A 259 10.53 8.21 7.42
C GLU A 259 10.64 7.56 8.81
N ASP A 260 11.39 6.45 8.91
CA ASP A 260 11.51 5.69 10.16
C ASP A 260 12.07 6.56 11.31
N ASN A 261 12.86 7.58 10.97
CA ASN A 261 13.45 8.56 11.90
C ASN A 261 12.44 9.54 12.50
N GLU A 262 11.31 9.80 11.84
CA GLU A 262 10.27 10.71 12.34
C GLU A 262 9.43 10.03 13.43
N LEU A 263 9.37 8.69 13.42
CA LEU A 263 8.46 7.90 14.24
C LEU A 263 9.04 7.52 15.61
N LEU A 264 10.36 7.35 15.69
CA LEU A 264 11.06 6.95 16.93
C LEU A 264 11.60 8.14 17.74
N GLY A 265 11.20 9.38 17.39
CA GLY A 265 11.40 10.59 18.19
C GLY A 265 12.72 10.68 18.95
N LYS A 266 13.83 11.03 18.28
CA LYS A 266 15.14 11.36 18.90
C LYS A 266 15.59 10.42 20.03
N VAL A 267 15.16 9.16 20.08
CA VAL A 267 15.87 8.18 20.90
C VAL A 267 17.22 8.02 20.21
N LYS A 268 18.25 8.64 20.80
CA LYS A 268 19.68 8.50 20.43
C LYS A 268 20.06 7.02 20.58
N ALA A 269 19.58 6.17 19.69
CA ALA A 269 20.26 4.93 19.38
C ALA A 269 21.51 5.38 18.63
N GLU A 270 22.62 5.51 19.36
CA GLU A 270 23.96 5.61 18.77
C GLU A 270 24.18 4.35 17.95
N SER A 271 23.72 4.39 16.70
CA SER A 271 24.00 3.36 15.72
C SER A 271 25.53 3.36 15.53
N PRO A 272 26.23 2.25 15.81
CA PRO A 272 27.66 2.18 15.64
C PRO A 272 27.99 2.53 14.19
N ARG A 273 28.88 3.52 14.03
CA ARG A 273 29.38 3.99 12.74
C ARG A 273 30.12 2.83 12.06
N CYS A 274 29.40 2.05 11.28
CA CYS A 274 29.99 1.19 10.28
C CYS A 274 30.13 2.05 9.02
N ASP A 275 31.34 2.52 8.73
CA ASP A 275 31.73 3.34 7.55
C ASP A 275 31.65 2.55 6.22
N HIS A 276 30.76 1.56 6.12
CA HIS A 276 30.39 0.99 4.85
C HIS A 276 29.18 1.76 4.31
N PRO A 277 29.17 2.11 3.00
CA PRO A 277 27.94 2.53 2.34
C PRO A 277 27.01 1.32 2.39
N SER A 278 26.25 1.24 3.48
CA SER A 278 25.17 0.29 3.69
C SER A 278 24.31 0.44 2.46
N GLU A 279 24.33 -0.57 1.58
CA GLU A 279 23.30 -0.76 0.57
C GLU A 279 21.98 -0.68 1.33
N GLU A 280 21.37 0.50 1.33
CA GLU A 280 20.13 0.75 2.04
C GLU A 280 19.19 -0.35 1.57
N LYS A 281 18.81 -1.23 2.50
CA LYS A 281 18.05 -2.44 2.18
C LYS A 281 16.70 -1.98 1.64
N GLU A 282 16.65 -1.82 0.33
CA GLU A 282 15.53 -1.21 -0.37
C GLU A 282 14.27 -2.00 -0.01
N ASP A 283 13.22 -1.26 0.35
CA ASP A 283 11.96 -1.85 0.80
C ASP A 283 11.39 -2.80 -0.27
N PRO A 284 11.05 -4.06 0.09
CA PRO A 284 10.64 -5.06 -0.90
C PRO A 284 9.42 -4.64 -1.73
N LEU A 285 8.45 -3.95 -1.11
CA LEU A 285 7.25 -3.51 -1.79
C LEU A 285 7.55 -2.32 -2.72
N GLU A 286 8.40 -1.39 -2.30
CA GLU A 286 8.88 -0.32 -3.19
C GLU A 286 9.62 -0.89 -4.40
N ARG A 287 10.57 -1.82 -4.19
CA ARG A 287 11.32 -2.46 -5.27
C ARG A 287 10.38 -3.12 -6.27
N TRP A 288 9.39 -3.85 -5.78
CA TRP A 288 8.40 -4.53 -6.61
C TRP A 288 7.54 -3.54 -7.41
N LEU A 289 7.14 -2.41 -6.80
CA LEU A 289 6.37 -1.36 -7.48
C LEU A 289 7.19 -0.68 -8.58
N VAL A 290 8.45 -0.31 -8.30
CA VAL A 290 9.35 0.29 -9.30
C VAL A 290 9.51 -0.66 -10.47
N GLU A 291 9.78 -1.94 -10.22
CA GLU A 291 9.94 -2.94 -11.28
C GLU A 291 8.66 -3.14 -12.10
N SER A 292 7.50 -3.19 -11.44
CA SER A 292 6.20 -3.35 -12.10
C SER A 292 5.84 -2.16 -12.99
N LEU A 293 6.14 -0.94 -12.54
CA LEU A 293 5.90 0.28 -13.31
C LEU A 293 6.91 0.47 -14.43
N LYS A 294 8.19 0.14 -14.19
CA LYS A 294 9.27 0.17 -15.20
C LYS A 294 8.91 -0.66 -16.43
N ARG A 295 8.49 -1.91 -16.23
CA ARG A 295 8.10 -2.82 -17.34
C ARG A 295 6.95 -2.27 -18.18
N ARG A 296 6.15 -1.36 -17.61
CA ARG A 296 4.98 -0.77 -18.26
C ARG A 296 5.18 0.70 -18.58
N TYR A 297 6.41 1.20 -18.46
CA TYR A 297 6.71 2.63 -18.54
C TYR A 297 6.22 3.28 -19.85
N PRO A 298 6.37 2.67 -21.04
CA PRO A 298 5.78 3.23 -22.27
C PRO A 298 4.26 3.43 -22.16
N SER A 299 3.53 2.42 -21.68
CA SER A 299 2.08 2.50 -21.48
C SER A 299 1.70 3.51 -20.39
N VAL A 300 2.52 3.64 -19.34
CA VAL A 300 2.34 4.67 -18.30
C VAL A 300 2.43 6.05 -18.94
N MET A 301 3.48 6.33 -19.72
CA MET A 301 3.67 7.63 -20.36
C MET A 301 2.61 7.94 -21.42
N LEU A 302 2.22 6.95 -22.24
CA LEU A 302 1.25 7.18 -23.31
C LEU A 302 -0.18 7.43 -22.81
N ARG A 303 -0.61 6.75 -21.73
CA ARG A 303 -2.03 6.77 -21.29
C ARG A 303 -2.26 7.36 -19.91
N HIS A 304 -1.21 7.48 -19.10
CA HIS A 304 -1.31 7.82 -17.67
C HIS A 304 -0.22 8.80 -17.21
N ALA A 305 0.42 9.54 -18.11
CA ALA A 305 1.49 10.49 -17.76
C ALA A 305 1.05 11.49 -16.68
N GLN A 306 -0.14 12.08 -16.82
CA GLN A 306 -0.64 13.05 -15.84
C GLN A 306 -0.72 12.44 -14.43
N LEU A 307 -1.27 11.22 -14.30
CA LEU A 307 -1.36 10.54 -13.01
C LEU A 307 0.04 10.15 -12.49
N PHE A 308 0.95 9.73 -13.38
CA PHE A 308 2.33 9.42 -12.99
C PHE A 308 3.02 10.65 -12.40
N PHE A 309 2.95 11.80 -13.08
CA PHE A 309 3.55 13.04 -12.59
C PHE A 309 2.84 13.59 -11.35
N GLU A 310 1.53 13.38 -11.19
CA GLU A 310 0.84 13.67 -9.93
C GLU A 310 1.44 12.89 -8.76
N VAL A 311 1.72 11.59 -8.94
CA VAL A 311 2.37 10.77 -7.91
C VAL A 311 3.83 11.16 -7.73
N ALA A 312 4.58 11.40 -8.81
CA ALA A 312 5.99 11.77 -8.77
C ALA A 312 6.23 13.10 -8.05
N ASN A 313 5.39 14.10 -8.35
CA ASN A 313 5.47 15.44 -7.75
C ASN A 313 4.86 15.52 -6.34
N HIS A 314 4.25 14.44 -5.84
CA HIS A 314 3.84 14.38 -4.45
C HIS A 314 5.08 14.46 -3.55
N GLY A 315 5.16 15.46 -2.66
CA GLY A 315 6.39 15.81 -1.95
C GLY A 315 7.08 14.64 -1.24
N ALA A 316 6.32 13.71 -0.65
CA ALA A 316 6.87 12.52 -0.01
C ALA A 316 7.41 11.49 -1.02
N CYS A 317 6.74 11.31 -2.17
CA CYS A 317 7.21 10.44 -3.25
C CYS A 317 8.46 10.99 -3.92
N ALA A 318 8.53 12.30 -4.13
CA ALA A 318 9.70 13.00 -4.67
C ALA A 318 10.92 12.82 -3.75
N ARG A 319 10.76 13.00 -2.43
CA ARG A 319 11.84 12.76 -1.45
C ARG A 319 12.39 11.34 -1.51
N ARG A 320 11.54 10.35 -1.75
CA ARG A 320 11.93 8.94 -1.93
C ARG A 320 12.39 8.60 -3.35
N SER A 321 12.60 9.60 -4.20
CA SER A 321 13.09 9.45 -5.57
C SER A 321 12.25 8.51 -6.42
N PHE A 322 10.92 8.50 -6.24
CA PHE A 322 10.00 7.58 -6.92
C PHE A 322 10.19 7.57 -8.44
N GLU A 323 10.12 8.76 -9.07
CA GLU A 323 10.29 8.91 -10.52
C GLU A 323 11.70 8.51 -10.96
N LEU A 324 12.72 9.08 -10.32
CA LEU A 324 14.12 8.83 -10.66
C LEU A 324 14.47 7.34 -10.62
N ARG A 325 13.93 6.59 -9.64
CA ARG A 325 14.16 5.14 -9.53
C ARG A 325 13.54 4.36 -10.69
N ILE A 326 12.36 4.75 -11.17
CA ILE A 326 11.71 4.12 -12.33
C ILE A 326 12.48 4.46 -13.60
N LEU A 327 12.82 5.74 -13.80
CA LEU A 327 13.58 6.21 -14.96
C LEU A 327 14.96 5.56 -15.05
N LYS A 328 15.72 5.60 -13.95
CA LYS A 328 17.07 5.01 -13.87
C LYS A 328 17.04 3.53 -14.26
N ARG A 329 16.14 2.74 -13.67
CA ARG A 329 16.03 1.31 -14.03
C ARG A 329 15.60 1.09 -15.46
N ARG A 330 14.79 1.99 -16.03
CA ARG A 330 14.37 1.90 -17.42
C ARG A 330 15.52 2.21 -18.38
N VAL A 331 16.34 3.21 -18.06
CA VAL A 331 17.56 3.54 -18.81
C VAL A 331 18.53 2.37 -18.76
N GLU A 332 18.82 1.83 -17.58
CA GLU A 332 19.69 0.65 -17.39
C GLU A 332 19.23 -0.55 -18.24
N GLU A 333 17.91 -0.80 -18.31
CA GLU A 333 17.34 -1.86 -19.16
C GLU A 333 17.53 -1.57 -20.67
N LEU A 334 17.36 -0.32 -21.09
CA LEU A 334 17.55 0.09 -22.48
C LEU A 334 19.03 0.00 -22.89
N GLU A 335 19.94 0.45 -22.05
CA GLU A 335 21.39 0.32 -22.23
C GLU A 335 21.81 -1.15 -22.34
N ALA A 336 21.34 -2.00 -21.42
CA ALA A 336 21.63 -3.44 -21.43
C ALA A 336 21.09 -4.14 -22.70
N SER A 337 19.98 -3.66 -23.26
CA SER A 337 19.41 -4.18 -24.50
C SER A 337 20.06 -3.64 -25.79
N GLY A 338 21.01 -2.70 -25.68
CA GLY A 338 21.58 -1.98 -26.83
C GLY A 338 20.60 -1.03 -27.51
N GLY A 339 19.46 -0.74 -26.86
CA GLY A 339 18.42 0.15 -27.36
C GLY A 339 18.58 1.61 -26.93
N ALA A 340 19.55 1.91 -26.05
CA ALA A 340 19.89 3.28 -25.68
C ALA A 340 20.92 3.85 -26.67
N ILE A 341 20.53 4.92 -27.37
CA ILE A 341 21.48 5.78 -28.06
C ILE A 341 21.96 6.80 -27.03
N ILE A 342 23.21 6.68 -26.61
CA ILE A 342 23.86 7.72 -25.81
C ILE A 342 24.08 8.88 -26.78
N ILE A 343 23.28 9.93 -26.63
CA ILE A 343 23.57 11.21 -27.28
C ILE A 343 24.65 11.83 -26.41
N GLU A 344 25.90 11.67 -26.81
CA GLU A 344 26.99 12.48 -26.31
C GLU A 344 26.71 13.89 -26.83
N ASP A 345 26.40 14.83 -25.93
CA ASP A 345 26.40 16.24 -26.27
C ASP A 345 27.87 16.60 -26.60
N ASP A 346 28.18 16.74 -27.89
CA ASP A 346 29.44 17.31 -28.38
C ASP A 346 29.51 18.77 -27.92
N ASP A 347 30.12 19.01 -26.77
CA ASP A 347 30.52 20.35 -26.27
C ASP A 347 31.75 20.91 -27.02
#